data_AF-A0A0Q6N2K4-F1
#
_entry.id   AF-A0A0Q6N2K4-F1
#
_cell.length_a   1.000
_cell.length_b   1.000
_cell.length_c   1.000
_cell.angle_alpha   90.00
_cell.angle_beta   90.00
_cell.angle_gamma   90.00
#
_symmetry.space_group_name_H-M   'P 1'
#
loop_
_entity.id
_entity.type
_entity.pdbx_description
1 polymer ?
#
loop_
_entity_poly.entity_id
_entity_poly.type
_entity_poly.pdbx_seq_one_letter_code
_entity_poly.pdbx_strand_id
1 'polypeptide(L)'
;MSSCTRRQLADIRLAHDLQTIVELISRDLARAGHGMSALAAPAQAASSPDPAIALPTDGRSVSVDYAVAAAPGAAAVRFGYRLNRGVIEMAFGDGPWQALSDASSMRVTRLEFVPDYRRVDLQDFCSRRCDTEAGAAGAGPRACPFQLQRRLRIRLRAQAITGTAADSGVPREAEIDARVRNDAVVGGCPA
;
A
#
# COMPACT_ATOMS: atom_id res chain seq x y z
N MET A 1 -36.99 20.56 11.50
CA MET A 1 -36.61 19.90 10.23
C MET A 1 -35.18 20.16 9.76
N SER A 2 -34.50 21.26 10.13
CA SER A 2 -33.16 21.63 9.60
C SER A 2 -31.97 20.74 10.05
N SER A 3 -32.10 20.00 11.17
CA SER A 3 -31.03 19.15 11.72
C SER A 3 -30.80 17.85 10.93
N CYS A 4 -31.88 17.17 10.49
CA CYS A 4 -31.77 15.92 9.73
C CYS A 4 -31.07 16.11 8.38
N THR A 5 -31.40 17.18 7.64
CA THR A 5 -30.78 17.48 6.35
C THR A 5 -29.29 17.77 6.49
N ARG A 6 -28.88 18.49 7.54
CA ARG A 6 -27.46 18.76 7.81
C ARG A 6 -26.68 17.47 8.09
N ARG A 7 -27.25 16.57 8.89
CA ARG A 7 -26.66 15.26 9.19
C ARG A 7 -26.51 14.42 7.91
N GLN A 8 -27.54 14.39 7.07
CA GLN A 8 -27.52 13.67 5.81
C GLN A 8 -26.45 14.22 4.85
N LEU A 9 -26.29 15.54 4.76
CA LEU A 9 -25.22 16.15 3.95
C LEU A 9 -23.82 15.84 4.50
N ALA A 10 -23.64 15.83 5.82
CA ALA A 10 -22.37 15.46 6.44
C ALA A 10 -22.01 14.00 6.14
N ASP A 11 -22.98 13.10 6.18
CA ASP A 11 -22.79 11.68 5.88
C ASP A 11 -22.41 11.43 4.41
N ILE A 12 -23.05 12.14 3.47
CA ILE A 12 -22.73 12.04 2.04
C ILE A 12 -21.31 12.54 1.77
N ARG A 13 -20.93 13.69 2.36
CA ARG A 13 -19.57 14.23 2.24
C ARG A 13 -18.54 13.26 2.80
N LEU A 14 -18.79 12.72 4.00
CA LEU A 14 -17.90 11.74 4.62
C LEU A 14 -17.69 10.52 3.73
N ALA A 15 -18.76 9.96 3.16
CA ALA A 15 -18.64 8.80 2.28
C ALA A 15 -17.83 9.13 1.00
N HIS A 16 -18.06 10.30 0.40
CA HIS A 16 -17.33 10.75 -0.77
C HIS A 16 -15.84 11.00 -0.47
N ASP A 17 -15.52 11.63 0.66
CA ASP A 17 -14.14 11.91 1.05
C ASP A 17 -13.39 10.62 1.34
N LEU A 18 -14.02 9.67 2.04
CA LEU A 18 -13.44 8.33 2.27
C LEU A 18 -13.14 7.61 0.95
N GLN A 19 -14.08 7.64 -0.01
CA GLN A 19 -13.88 7.04 -1.32
C GLN A 19 -12.72 7.70 -2.07
N THR A 20 -12.67 9.03 -2.06
CA THR A 20 -11.60 9.81 -2.71
C THR A 20 -10.23 9.45 -2.13
N ILE A 21 -10.13 9.32 -0.81
CA ILE A 21 -8.88 8.95 -0.14
C ILE A 21 -8.43 7.53 -0.55
N VAL A 22 -9.33 6.54 -0.53
CA VAL A 22 -8.94 5.16 -0.90
C VAL A 22 -8.56 5.03 -2.39
N GLU A 23 -9.21 5.79 -3.26
CA GLU A 23 -8.87 5.84 -4.69
C GLU A 23 -7.50 6.48 -4.93
N LEU A 24 -7.19 7.57 -4.20
CA LEU A 24 -5.87 8.19 -4.25
C LEU A 24 -4.78 7.21 -3.82
N ILE A 25 -4.95 6.55 -2.67
CA ILE A 25 -3.97 5.56 -2.17
C ILE A 25 -3.82 4.40 -3.17
N SER A 26 -4.93 3.90 -3.73
CA SER A 26 -4.92 2.82 -4.73
C SER A 26 -4.13 3.21 -5.99
N ARG A 27 -4.31 4.44 -6.48
CA ARG A 27 -3.57 4.98 -7.62
C ARG A 27 -2.06 5.06 -7.34
N ASP A 28 -1.68 5.41 -6.12
CA ASP A 28 -0.27 5.48 -5.71
C ASP A 28 0.35 4.10 -5.57
N LEU A 29 -0.36 3.14 -4.99
CA LEU A 29 0.07 1.75 -4.91
C LEU A 29 0.27 1.12 -6.30
N ALA A 30 -0.51 1.54 -7.30
CA ALA A 30 -0.30 1.10 -8.67
C ALA A 30 1.04 1.57 -9.27
N ARG A 31 1.69 2.58 -8.69
CA ARG A 31 3.03 3.07 -9.08
C ARG A 31 4.17 2.40 -8.32
N ALA A 32 3.86 1.62 -7.29
CA ALA A 32 4.85 0.93 -6.48
C ALA A 32 5.84 0.14 -7.36
N GLY A 33 7.12 0.35 -7.09
CA GLY A 33 8.24 -0.29 -7.77
C GLY A 33 8.49 0.22 -9.19
N HIS A 34 7.66 1.08 -9.77
CA HIS A 34 7.86 1.57 -11.14
C HIS A 34 9.27 2.16 -11.30
N GLY A 35 9.97 1.84 -12.40
CA GLY A 35 11.30 2.37 -12.68
C GLY A 35 12.44 1.87 -11.76
N MET A 36 12.16 1.12 -10.70
CA MET A 36 13.20 0.52 -9.87
C MET A 36 13.73 -0.75 -10.53
N SER A 37 15.05 -0.95 -10.54
CA SER A 37 15.62 -2.24 -10.95
C SER A 37 15.31 -3.28 -9.86
N ALA A 38 15.14 -4.55 -10.23
CA ALA A 38 14.93 -5.64 -9.27
C ALA A 38 16.08 -5.80 -8.23
N LEU A 39 17.19 -5.08 -8.41
CA LEU A 39 18.38 -5.08 -7.56
C LEU A 39 18.48 -3.84 -6.64
N ALA A 40 17.65 -2.82 -6.84
CA ALA A 40 17.68 -1.59 -6.04
C ALA A 40 16.67 -1.69 -4.87
N ALA A 41 17.00 -2.48 -3.84
CA ALA A 41 16.23 -2.50 -2.60
C ALA A 41 16.82 -1.46 -1.61
N PRO A 42 15.96 -0.67 -0.94
CA PRO A 42 15.68 -1.04 0.45
C PRO A 42 14.25 -0.68 0.91
N ALA A 43 13.49 -1.70 1.31
CA ALA A 43 12.42 -1.54 2.29
C ALA A 43 12.71 -2.44 3.49
N GLN A 44 13.54 -1.95 4.40
CA GLN A 44 13.67 -2.52 5.74
C GLN A 44 12.52 -1.99 6.60
N ALA A 45 11.43 -2.74 6.65
CA ALA A 45 10.52 -2.76 7.79
C ALA A 45 10.20 -4.23 8.07
N ALA A 46 10.33 -4.63 9.34
CA ALA A 46 10.51 -6.01 9.82
C ALA A 46 9.33 -6.99 9.65
N SER A 47 8.53 -6.84 8.59
CA SER A 47 7.42 -7.73 8.24
C SER A 47 7.07 -7.77 6.75
N SER A 48 7.70 -6.97 5.87
CA SER A 48 7.40 -6.97 4.43
C SER A 48 8.56 -7.57 3.63
N PRO A 49 8.36 -8.70 2.92
CA PRO A 49 9.36 -9.25 2.01
C PRO A 49 9.56 -8.44 0.70
N ASP A 50 8.93 -7.27 0.58
CA ASP A 50 8.86 -6.48 -0.66
C ASP A 50 9.77 -5.24 -0.62
N PRO A 51 10.75 -5.09 -1.54
CA PRO A 51 11.62 -3.91 -1.57
C PRO A 51 10.93 -2.61 -1.97
N ALA A 52 9.73 -2.66 -2.56
CA ALA A 52 8.98 -1.49 -3.03
C ALA A 52 7.82 -1.09 -2.11
N ILE A 53 7.45 -1.92 -1.12
CA ILE A 53 6.34 -1.67 -0.19
C ILE A 53 6.78 -2.04 1.23
N ALA A 54 6.77 -1.05 2.12
CA ALA A 54 6.94 -1.28 3.55
C ALA A 54 5.57 -1.21 4.25
N LEU A 55 5.20 -2.33 4.87
CA LEU A 55 4.00 -2.48 5.69
C LEU A 55 4.44 -2.85 7.10
N PRO A 56 4.34 -1.93 8.08
CA PRO A 56 4.57 -2.27 9.47
C PRO A 56 3.55 -3.29 9.97
N THR A 57 3.93 -4.05 11.00
CA THR A 57 3.11 -5.13 11.56
C THR A 57 1.75 -4.68 12.11
N ASP A 58 1.59 -3.38 12.40
CA ASP A 58 0.33 -2.81 12.87
C ASP A 58 -0.72 -2.62 11.77
N GLY A 59 -0.32 -2.69 10.50
CA GLY A 59 -1.20 -2.51 9.33
C GLY A 59 -1.81 -1.12 9.21
N ARG A 60 -1.37 -0.13 10.01
CA ARG A 60 -1.95 1.23 10.07
C ARG A 60 -1.22 2.25 9.23
N SER A 61 -0.16 1.82 8.58
CA SER A 61 0.62 2.63 7.67
C SER A 61 1.14 1.79 6.52
N VAL A 62 1.44 2.46 5.42
CA VAL A 62 2.11 1.87 4.27
C VAL A 62 3.06 2.92 3.70
N SER A 63 4.25 2.51 3.29
CA SER A 63 5.11 3.32 2.44
C SER A 63 5.44 2.58 1.17
N VAL A 64 5.49 3.31 0.08
CA VAL A 64 5.66 2.81 -1.28
C VAL A 64 6.81 3.55 -1.93
N ASP A 65 7.74 2.80 -2.50
CA ASP A 65 8.88 3.32 -3.23
C ASP A 65 8.69 3.15 -4.74
N TYR A 66 9.03 4.17 -5.52
CA TYR A 66 9.04 4.14 -6.99
C TYR A 66 10.11 5.08 -7.52
N ALA A 67 10.58 4.86 -8.74
CA ALA A 67 11.45 5.78 -9.46
C ALA A 67 10.71 6.42 -10.64
N VAL A 68 10.97 7.70 -10.89
CA VAL A 68 10.34 8.47 -11.97
C VAL A 68 10.81 8.01 -13.35
N ALA A 69 12.04 7.50 -13.45
CA ALA A 69 12.61 6.95 -14.68
C ALA A 69 13.29 5.61 -14.39
N ALA A 70 13.11 4.65 -15.31
CA ALA A 70 13.78 3.37 -15.26
C ALA A 70 15.25 3.52 -15.66
N ALA A 71 16.15 3.63 -14.68
CA ALA A 71 17.59 3.70 -14.90
C ALA A 71 18.36 2.93 -13.83
N PRO A 72 19.52 2.31 -14.16
CA PRO A 72 20.43 1.77 -13.17
C PRO A 72 20.83 2.85 -12.16
N GLY A 73 20.58 2.61 -10.87
CA GLY A 73 20.89 3.57 -9.79
C GLY A 73 19.90 4.73 -9.66
N ALA A 74 18.72 4.66 -10.29
CA ALA A 74 17.67 5.65 -10.11
C ALA A 74 17.32 5.80 -8.62
N ALA A 75 17.28 7.04 -8.13
CA ALA A 75 16.87 7.34 -6.76
C ALA A 75 15.40 6.98 -6.58
N ALA A 76 15.13 6.12 -5.59
CA ALA A 76 13.78 5.82 -5.18
C ALA A 76 13.15 7.06 -4.53
N VAL A 77 11.93 7.36 -4.94
CA VAL A 77 11.05 8.34 -4.34
C VAL A 77 10.00 7.58 -3.53
N ARG A 78 9.83 7.98 -2.28
CA ARG A 78 8.88 7.36 -1.35
C ARG A 78 7.57 8.14 -1.30
N PHE A 79 6.44 7.46 -1.23
CA PHE A 79 5.19 8.01 -0.71
C PHE A 79 4.76 7.20 0.52
N GLY A 80 4.23 7.87 1.53
CA GLY A 80 3.77 7.23 2.76
C GLY A 80 2.36 7.62 3.11
N TYR A 81 1.61 6.70 3.72
CA TYR A 81 0.30 6.90 4.30
C TYR A 81 0.27 6.36 5.72
N ARG A 82 -0.35 7.08 6.65
CA ARG A 82 -0.55 6.60 8.02
C ARG A 82 -1.80 7.19 8.65
N LEU A 83 -2.27 6.53 9.71
CA LEU A 83 -3.24 7.10 10.64
C LEU A 83 -2.51 7.69 11.85
N ASN A 84 -2.65 8.99 12.07
CA ASN A 84 -2.08 9.69 13.21
C ASN A 84 -3.18 10.49 13.92
N ARG A 85 -3.46 10.17 15.19
CA ARG A 85 -4.43 10.89 16.03
C ARG A 85 -5.79 11.15 15.36
N GLY A 86 -6.26 10.18 14.58
CA GLY A 86 -7.56 10.24 13.89
C GLY A 86 -7.56 11.00 12.56
N VAL A 87 -6.38 11.34 12.05
CA VAL A 87 -6.16 12.00 10.77
C VAL A 87 -5.36 11.06 9.87
N ILE A 88 -5.79 10.90 8.62
CA ILE A 88 -4.97 10.26 7.60
C ILE A 88 -3.96 11.29 7.14
N GLU A 89 -2.69 10.93 7.22
CA GLU A 89 -1.58 11.76 6.77
C GLU A 89 -0.90 11.09 5.59
N MET A 90 -0.36 11.91 4.69
CA MET A 90 0.50 11.50 3.60
C MET A 90 1.87 12.16 3.69
N ALA A 91 2.91 11.49 3.21
CA ALA A 91 4.25 12.06 3.06
C ALA A 91 4.79 11.75 1.65
N PHE A 92 5.60 12.67 1.12
CA PHE A 92 6.29 12.52 -0.15
C PHE A 92 7.79 12.72 0.03
N GLY A 93 8.58 11.77 -0.47
CA GLY A 93 10.01 11.68 -0.24
C GLY A 93 10.34 11.73 1.25
N ASP A 94 11.35 12.54 1.58
CA ASP A 94 11.75 12.86 2.95
C ASP A 94 11.00 14.08 3.52
N GLY A 95 9.91 14.50 2.87
CA GLY A 95 9.10 15.63 3.28
C GLY A 95 8.29 15.37 4.56
N PRO A 96 7.72 16.44 5.16
CA PRO A 96 6.88 16.29 6.35
C PRO A 96 5.57 15.57 6.02
N TRP A 97 4.99 14.94 7.05
CA TRP A 97 3.64 14.40 6.99
C TRP A 97 2.61 15.53 6.91
N GLN A 98 1.67 15.41 5.98
CA GLN A 98 0.61 16.38 5.72
C GLN A 98 -0.75 15.72 5.89
N ALA A 99 -1.70 16.44 6.47
CA ALA A 99 -3.06 15.94 6.64
C ALA A 99 -3.75 15.79 5.28
N LEU A 100 -4.21 14.57 4.99
CA LEU A 100 -5.03 14.25 3.83
C LEU A 100 -6.53 14.29 4.15
N SER A 101 -6.90 13.90 5.38
CA SER A 101 -8.27 14.06 5.89
C SER A 101 -8.42 15.31 6.75
N ASP A 102 -9.56 15.99 6.69
CA ASP A 102 -9.86 17.16 7.51
C ASP A 102 -10.33 16.79 8.93
N ALA A 103 -9.49 17.10 9.92
CA ALA A 103 -9.76 16.85 11.34
C ALA A 103 -10.91 17.68 11.93
N SER A 104 -11.35 18.74 11.24
CA SER A 104 -12.45 19.59 11.69
C SER A 104 -13.83 19.03 11.30
N SER A 105 -13.88 18.21 10.25
CA SER A 105 -15.13 17.63 9.72
C SER A 105 -15.26 16.13 9.96
N MET A 106 -14.15 15.40 10.14
CA MET A 106 -14.19 13.96 10.41
C MET A 106 -13.11 13.49 11.39
N ARG A 107 -13.37 12.34 12.01
CA ARG A 107 -12.38 11.56 12.76
C ARG A 107 -12.26 10.18 12.15
N VAL A 108 -11.06 9.84 11.68
CA VAL A 108 -10.73 8.49 11.22
C VAL A 108 -10.47 7.60 12.43
N THR A 109 -11.15 6.46 12.45
CA THR A 109 -11.09 5.49 13.55
C THR A 109 -10.33 4.24 13.17
N ARG A 110 -10.18 3.97 11.87
CA ARG A 110 -9.46 2.83 11.33
C ARG A 110 -8.86 3.17 9.97
N LEU A 111 -7.60 2.76 9.81
CA LEU A 111 -6.90 2.62 8.55
C LEU A 111 -6.21 1.26 8.62
N GLU A 112 -6.54 0.37 7.70
CA GLU A 112 -5.95 -0.95 7.61
C GLU A 112 -5.47 -1.22 6.19
N PHE A 113 -4.25 -1.75 6.09
CA PHE A 113 -3.65 -2.27 4.87
C PHE A 113 -3.48 -3.78 5.03
N VAL A 114 -4.31 -4.56 4.33
CA VAL A 114 -4.30 -6.03 4.41
C VAL A 114 -3.73 -6.59 3.11
N PRO A 115 -2.51 -7.15 3.12
CA PRO A 115 -1.90 -7.67 1.90
C PRO A 115 -2.47 -9.06 1.54
N ASP A 116 -2.66 -9.27 0.25
CA ASP A 116 -2.98 -10.56 -0.39
C ASP A 116 -1.88 -10.88 -1.40
N TYR A 117 -1.18 -12.00 -1.15
CA TYR A 117 -0.05 -12.46 -1.95
C TYR A 117 -0.43 -13.73 -2.71
N ARG A 118 -0.23 -13.71 -4.03
CA ARG A 118 -0.31 -14.90 -4.86
C ARG A 118 1.03 -15.17 -5.51
N ARG A 119 1.59 -16.34 -5.22
CA ARG A 119 2.76 -16.86 -5.91
C ARG A 119 2.34 -17.48 -7.24
N VAL A 120 3.01 -17.09 -8.31
CA VAL A 120 2.90 -17.68 -9.65
C VAL A 120 4.26 -18.24 -10.00
N ASP A 121 4.38 -19.56 -10.06
CA ASP A 121 5.64 -20.20 -10.47
C ASP A 121 5.91 -19.92 -11.96
N LEU A 122 7.15 -19.55 -12.27
CA LEU A 122 7.58 -19.22 -13.63
C LEU A 122 8.46 -20.31 -14.25
N GLN A 123 8.41 -21.52 -13.68
CA GLN A 123 9.26 -22.63 -14.08
C GLN A 123 9.13 -22.98 -15.56
N ASP A 124 7.91 -22.93 -16.08
CA ASP A 124 7.63 -23.28 -17.47
C ASP A 124 8.21 -22.27 -18.48
N PHE A 125 8.67 -21.11 -18.01
CA PHE A 125 9.39 -20.12 -18.83
C PHE A 125 10.91 -20.34 -18.85
N CYS A 126 11.42 -21.31 -18.09
CA CYS A 126 12.84 -21.65 -18.11
C CYS A 126 13.16 -22.71 -19.16
N SER A 127 14.28 -22.52 -19.87
CA SER A 127 14.79 -23.51 -20.83
C SER A 127 15.21 -24.83 -20.18
N ARG A 128 15.55 -24.78 -18.89
CA ARG A 128 15.91 -25.93 -18.07
C ARG A 128 14.93 -26.08 -16.90
N ARG A 129 14.66 -27.33 -16.60
CA ARG A 129 13.80 -27.73 -15.51
C ARG A 129 14.50 -27.48 -14.17
N CYS A 130 13.79 -26.96 -13.18
CA CYS A 130 14.34 -26.65 -11.86
C CYS A 130 14.62 -27.89 -11.00
N ASP A 131 14.08 -29.02 -11.43
CA ASP A 131 14.42 -30.36 -11.04
C ASP A 131 15.83 -30.67 -11.52
N THR A 132 16.83 -30.24 -10.75
CA THR A 132 18.06 -30.97 -10.36
C THR A 132 19.13 -30.00 -9.83
N GLU A 133 19.47 -30.16 -8.55
CA GLU A 133 20.81 -29.86 -7.96
C GLU A 133 21.49 -28.49 -8.17
N ALA A 134 20.81 -27.36 -7.91
CA ALA A 134 21.49 -26.08 -7.63
C ALA A 134 21.47 -25.71 -6.14
N GLY A 135 21.79 -26.71 -5.31
CA GLY A 135 22.40 -26.56 -3.99
C GLY A 135 23.85 -27.02 -4.01
N ALA A 136 24.58 -26.80 -5.12
CA ALA A 136 26.01 -27.07 -5.20
C ALA A 136 26.75 -26.16 -4.20
N ALA A 137 27.43 -26.81 -3.24
CA ALA A 137 28.13 -26.19 -2.12
C ALA A 137 28.93 -24.96 -2.56
N GLY A 138 28.45 -23.77 -2.16
CA GLY A 138 29.15 -22.49 -2.35
C GLY A 138 28.32 -21.37 -2.97
N ALA A 139 27.20 -21.67 -3.64
CA ALA A 139 26.23 -20.67 -4.09
C ALA A 139 24.94 -20.82 -3.28
N GLY A 140 24.57 -19.79 -2.50
CA GLY A 140 23.29 -19.78 -1.78
C GLY A 140 22.11 -20.07 -2.72
N PRO A 141 20.97 -20.55 -2.19
CA PRO A 141 19.90 -21.13 -3.00
C PRO A 141 19.39 -20.13 -4.04
N ARG A 142 19.76 -20.32 -5.31
CA ARG A 142 19.04 -19.68 -6.42
C ARG A 142 17.74 -20.45 -6.58
N ALA A 143 16.73 -20.03 -5.81
CA ALA A 143 15.38 -20.56 -5.93
C ALA A 143 14.85 -20.36 -7.36
N CYS A 144 14.02 -21.31 -7.81
CA CYS A 144 13.31 -21.24 -9.08
C CYS A 144 12.55 -19.93 -9.22
N PRO A 145 12.39 -19.40 -10.45
CA PRO A 145 11.75 -18.13 -10.63
C PRO A 145 10.26 -18.23 -10.29
N PHE A 146 9.76 -17.26 -9.54
CA PHE A 146 8.34 -17.05 -9.32
C PHE A 146 8.03 -15.55 -9.33
N GLN A 147 6.81 -15.21 -9.74
CA GLN A 147 6.26 -13.87 -9.62
C GLN A 147 5.34 -13.80 -8.39
N LEU A 148 5.54 -12.76 -7.58
CA LEU A 148 4.62 -12.42 -6.49
C LEU A 148 3.60 -11.40 -6.99
N GLN A 149 2.41 -11.89 -7.34
CA GLN A 149 1.25 -11.04 -7.58
C GLN A 149 0.72 -10.50 -6.25
N ARG A 150 0.57 -9.17 -6.17
CA ARG A 150 0.19 -8.50 -4.92
C ARG A 150 -1.07 -7.66 -5.07
N ARG A 151 -1.97 -7.83 -4.11
CA ARG A 151 -3.09 -6.93 -3.88
C ARG A 151 -3.01 -6.40 -2.45
N LEU A 152 -3.40 -5.16 -2.26
CA LEU A 152 -3.53 -4.56 -0.95
C LEU A 152 -4.98 -4.14 -0.78
N ARG A 153 -5.66 -4.77 0.18
CA ARG A 153 -6.98 -4.32 0.59
C ARG A 153 -6.82 -3.17 1.56
N ILE A 154 -7.42 -2.04 1.21
CA ILE A 154 -7.38 -0.82 2.00
C ILE A 154 -8.75 -0.66 2.64
N ARG A 155 -8.79 -0.51 3.97
CA ARG A 155 -10.03 -0.26 4.72
C ARG A 155 -9.91 1.01 5.53
N LEU A 156 -10.83 1.94 5.30
CA LEU A 156 -10.95 3.17 6.07
C LEU A 156 -12.30 3.21 6.77
N ARG A 157 -12.29 3.57 8.04
CA ARG A 157 -13.52 3.88 8.79
C ARG A 157 -13.41 5.21 9.49
N ALA A 158 -14.41 6.07 9.32
CA ALA A 158 -14.44 7.39 9.94
C ALA A 158 -15.84 7.77 10.40
N GLN A 159 -15.91 8.82 11.22
CA GLN A 159 -17.14 9.42 11.73
C GLN A 159 -17.12 10.91 11.46
N ALA A 160 -18.28 11.48 11.10
CA ALA A 160 -18.43 12.91 10.92
C ALA A 160 -18.44 13.61 12.28
N ILE A 161 -17.81 14.79 12.34
CA ILE A 161 -17.83 15.68 13.50
C ILE A 161 -18.95 16.69 13.29
N THR A 162 -20.09 16.47 13.96
CA THR A 162 -21.28 17.34 13.83
C THR A 162 -21.45 18.25 15.05
N GLY A 163 -20.40 18.99 15.40
CA GLY A 163 -20.43 20.16 16.31
C GLY A 163 -20.86 19.95 17.77
N THR A 164 -21.38 18.78 18.14
CA THR A 164 -21.79 18.43 19.51
C THR A 164 -21.16 17.10 19.91
N ALA A 165 -20.46 17.08 21.04
CA ALA A 165 -19.72 15.90 21.51
C ALA A 165 -20.60 14.67 21.79
N ALA A 166 -21.92 14.88 21.97
CA ALA A 166 -22.91 13.82 22.18
C ALA A 166 -23.43 13.20 20.87
N ASP A 167 -23.16 13.80 19.72
CA ASP A 167 -23.70 13.38 18.43
C ASP A 167 -22.53 12.93 17.55
N SER A 168 -21.90 11.80 17.91
CA SER A 168 -20.95 11.14 17.01
C SER A 168 -21.73 10.69 15.77
N GLY A 169 -21.34 11.18 14.59
CA GLY A 169 -21.94 10.76 13.32
C GLY A 169 -21.88 9.24 13.16
N VAL A 170 -22.83 8.68 12.40
CA VAL A 170 -22.82 7.24 12.11
C VAL A 170 -21.52 6.93 11.37
N PRO A 171 -20.75 5.91 11.78
CA PRO A 171 -19.52 5.57 11.09
C PRO A 171 -19.79 5.19 9.64
N ARG A 172 -18.89 5.62 8.76
CA ARG A 172 -18.84 5.25 7.35
C ARG A 172 -17.54 4.52 7.07
N GLU A 173 -17.60 3.66 6.06
CA GLU A 173 -16.50 2.81 5.66
C GLU A 173 -16.32 2.88 4.15
N ALA A 174 -15.07 2.86 3.72
CA ALA A 174 -14.68 2.66 2.33
C ALA A 174 -13.64 1.54 2.27
N GLU A 175 -13.81 0.65 1.30
CA GLU A 175 -12.91 -0.47 1.05
C GLU A 175 -12.58 -0.53 -0.44
N ILE A 176 -11.30 -0.76 -0.76
CA ILE A 176 -10.87 -1.03 -2.14
C ILE A 176 -9.73 -2.06 -2.14
N ASP A 177 -9.73 -2.94 -3.14
CA ASP A 177 -8.61 -3.83 -3.44
C ASP A 177 -7.70 -3.16 -4.50
N ALA A 178 -6.51 -2.74 -4.09
CA ALA A 178 -5.52 -2.12 -4.97
C ALA A 178 -4.52 -3.15 -5.50
N ARG A 179 -4.31 -3.20 -6.82
CA ARG A 179 -3.24 -4.03 -7.42
C ARG A 179 -1.92 -3.27 -7.45
N VAL A 180 -0.87 -3.90 -6.93
CA VAL A 180 0.51 -3.45 -7.09
C VAL A 180 0.98 -3.87 -8.48
N ARG A 181 1.40 -2.95 -9.34
CA ARG A 181 1.69 -3.27 -10.75
C ARG A 181 3.05 -3.90 -10.97
N ASN A 182 4.09 -3.46 -10.27
CA ASN A 182 5.44 -3.97 -10.51
C ASN A 182 5.73 -5.21 -9.67
N ASP A 183 4.97 -6.28 -9.91
CA ASP A 183 5.11 -7.60 -9.27
C ASP A 183 6.58 -8.06 -9.26
N ALA A 184 7.11 -8.34 -8.06
CA ALA A 184 8.50 -8.76 -7.91
C ALA A 184 8.69 -10.16 -8.50
N VAL A 185 9.70 -10.31 -9.35
CA VAL A 185 10.21 -11.61 -9.78
C VAL A 185 11.34 -11.99 -8.84
N VAL A 186 11.21 -13.13 -8.19
CA VAL A 186 12.19 -13.67 -7.24
C VAL A 186 12.80 -14.92 -7.85
N GLY A 187 14.10 -15.12 -7.63
CA GLY A 187 14.82 -16.26 -8.19
C GLY A 187 15.29 -16.02 -9.63
N GLY A 188 15.70 -17.09 -10.29
CA GLY A 188 16.16 -17.03 -11.68
C GLY A 188 16.16 -18.41 -12.30
N CYS A 189 16.07 -18.46 -13.63
CA CYS A 189 16.20 -19.72 -14.34
C CYS A 189 17.61 -20.30 -14.12
N PRO A 190 17.73 -21.64 -13.95
CA PRO A 190 19.02 -22.28 -13.93
C PRO A 190 19.75 -22.02 -15.26
N ALA A 191 21.07 -21.80 -15.15
CA ALA A 191 21.96 -21.67 -16.31
C ALA A 191 22.05 -22.99 -17.07
#